data_AF-A0A218QLB7-F1
#
_entry.id   AF-A0A218QLB7-F1
#
_cell.length_a   1.000
_cell.length_b   1.000
_cell.length_c   1.000
_cell.angle_alpha   90.00
_cell.angle_beta   90.00
_cell.angle_gamma   90.00
#
_symmetry.space_group_name_H-M   'P 1'
#
loop_
_entity.id
_entity.type
_entity.pdbx_description
1 polymer ?
#
loop_
_entity_poly.entity_id
_entity_poly.type
_entity_poly.pdbx_seq_one_letter_code
_entity_poly.pdbx_strand_id
1 'polypeptide(L)'
;MHTINLTRRKGDRRKIYRNFVTAYPLSLVRNMIPELDRVILTTNIPEYGLEKGDMGTVVLVHQGGKGYEVEFITLDGETVAIVSLFAAQVRPISSREIAHARVIN
;
A
#
# COMPACT_ATOMS: atom_id res chain seq x y z
N MET A 1 16.21 9.92 -15.54
CA MET A 1 14.90 10.41 -15.06
C MET A 1 13.85 10.08 -16.11
N HIS A 2 12.93 9.16 -15.82
CA HIS A 2 11.78 8.88 -16.67
C HIS A 2 10.53 9.04 -15.81
N THR A 3 9.81 10.13 -16.02
CA THR A 3 8.59 10.48 -15.28
C THR A 3 7.41 9.73 -15.88
N ILE A 4 6.78 8.85 -15.12
CA ILE A 4 5.59 8.11 -15.57
C ILE A 4 4.35 8.88 -15.09
N ASN A 5 3.67 9.57 -16.01
CA ASN A 5 2.37 10.19 -15.71
C ASN A 5 1.28 9.11 -15.61
N LEU A 6 0.86 8.76 -14.39
CA LEU A 6 -0.23 7.82 -14.15
C LEU A 6 -1.58 8.56 -14.13
N THR A 7 -2.25 8.67 -15.28
CA THR A 7 -3.64 9.16 -15.31
C THR A 7 -4.58 8.03 -14.84
N ARG A 8 -4.99 8.10 -13.57
CA ARG A 8 -5.89 7.13 -12.92
C ARG A 8 -7.30 7.18 -13.53
N ARG A 9 -7.69 6.18 -14.32
CA ARG A 9 -9.11 5.83 -14.52
C ARG A 9 -9.48 4.77 -13.50
N LYS A 10 -10.35 5.13 -12.54
CA LYS A 10 -10.91 4.21 -11.53
C LYS A 10 -11.59 3.04 -12.27
N GLY A 11 -10.94 1.88 -12.30
CA GLY A 11 -11.52 0.62 -12.82
C GLY A 11 -10.69 -0.12 -13.88
N ASP A 12 -9.72 0.48 -14.57
CA ASP A 12 -8.94 -0.23 -15.59
C ASP A 12 -7.54 -0.60 -15.11
N ARG A 13 -7.48 -1.65 -14.29
CA ARG A 13 -6.24 -2.19 -13.73
C ARG A 13 -5.29 -2.73 -14.80
N ARG A 14 -5.75 -3.03 -16.03
CA ARG A 14 -4.96 -3.71 -17.07
C ARG A 14 -3.87 -2.85 -17.70
N LYS A 15 -3.99 -1.51 -17.65
CA LYS A 15 -3.02 -0.61 -18.29
C LYS A 15 -1.74 -0.39 -17.51
N ILE A 16 -1.78 -0.41 -16.17
CA ILE A 16 -0.60 -0.17 -15.32
C ILE A 16 0.37 -1.35 -15.39
N TYR A 17 -0.14 -2.59 -15.41
CA TYR A 17 0.70 -3.80 -15.45
C TYR A 17 1.39 -4.06 -16.79
N ARG A 18 0.94 -3.45 -17.91
CA ARG A 18 1.52 -3.74 -19.24
C ARG A 18 3.01 -3.39 -19.33
N ASN A 19 3.49 -2.40 -18.58
CA ASN A 19 4.89 -1.98 -18.61
C ASN A 19 5.78 -2.69 -17.57
N PHE A 20 5.20 -3.37 -16.57
CA PHE A 20 5.94 -4.11 -15.52
C PHE A 20 6.19 -5.59 -15.89
N VAL A 21 5.34 -6.18 -16.76
CA VAL A 21 5.39 -7.60 -17.13
C VAL A 21 6.67 -7.98 -17.93
N THR A 22 7.41 -7.00 -18.46
CA THR A 22 8.66 -7.26 -19.20
C THR A 22 9.86 -7.54 -18.30
N ALA A 23 9.82 -7.15 -17.01
CA ALA A 23 10.94 -7.28 -16.08
C ALA A 23 10.73 -8.34 -14.99
N TYR A 24 9.49 -8.78 -14.74
CA TYR A 24 9.16 -9.78 -13.73
C TYR A 24 8.10 -10.77 -14.24
N PRO A 25 8.19 -12.07 -13.90
CA PRO A 25 7.16 -13.05 -14.22
C PRO A 25 5.79 -12.61 -13.69
N LEU A 26 4.74 -12.87 -14.47
CA LEU A 26 3.35 -12.52 -14.16
C LEU A 26 2.86 -13.00 -12.79
N SER A 27 3.45 -14.08 -12.24
CA SER A 27 3.16 -14.58 -10.90
C SER A 27 3.63 -13.64 -9.79
N LEU A 28 4.77 -12.96 -9.96
CA LEU A 28 5.27 -11.95 -9.02
C LEU A 28 4.46 -10.67 -9.10
N VAL A 29 4.09 -10.26 -10.31
CA VAL A 29 3.29 -9.04 -10.56
C VAL A 29 1.88 -9.16 -9.96
N ARG A 30 1.32 -10.37 -9.86
CA ARG A 30 -0.02 -10.60 -9.28
C ARG A 30 -0.07 -10.48 -7.76
N ASN A 31 1.07 -10.58 -7.05
CA ASN A 31 1.13 -10.56 -5.59
C ASN A 31 1.66 -9.26 -4.99
N MET A 32 2.18 -8.35 -5.82
CA MET A 32 2.70 -7.06 -5.38
C MET A 32 1.58 -6.03 -5.22
N ILE A 33 1.62 -5.25 -4.13
CA ILE A 33 0.74 -4.11 -3.93
C ILE A 33 1.44 -2.88 -4.55
N PRO A 34 0.85 -2.22 -5.57
CA PRO A 34 1.51 -1.10 -6.22
C PRO A 34 1.52 0.17 -5.35
N GLU A 35 2.36 1.13 -5.72
CA GLU A 35 2.30 2.48 -5.15
C GLU A 35 0.91 3.09 -5.34
N LEU A 36 0.52 3.94 -4.39
CA LEU A 36 -0.77 4.63 -4.28
C LEU A 36 -1.97 3.72 -4.01
N ASP A 37 -1.77 2.40 -3.86
CA ASP A 37 -2.79 1.50 -3.34
C ASP A 37 -2.83 1.52 -1.81
N ARG A 38 -4.02 1.24 -1.27
CA ARG A 38 -4.26 1.19 0.17
C ARG A 38 -4.02 -0.21 0.71
N VAL A 39 -3.43 -0.29 1.89
CA VAL A 39 -3.12 -1.55 2.58
C VAL A 39 -3.64 -1.55 4.00
N ILE A 40 -3.85 -2.75 4.53
CA ILE A 40 -4.17 -2.97 5.93
C ILE A 40 -2.94 -3.53 6.63
N LEU A 41 -2.57 -2.91 7.74
CA LEU A 41 -1.51 -3.38 8.62
C LEU A 41 -1.94 -4.69 9.32
N THR A 42 -1.07 -5.70 9.34
CA THR A 42 -1.38 -7.03 9.89
C THR A 42 -0.81 -7.27 11.29
N THR A 43 0.04 -6.36 11.78
CA THR A 43 0.69 -6.39 13.09
C THR A 43 0.64 -5.01 13.75
N ASN A 44 0.67 -4.93 15.08
CA ASN A 44 0.79 -3.64 15.75
C ASN A 44 2.19 -3.04 15.52
N ILE A 45 2.29 -1.71 15.48
CA ILE A 45 3.55 -0.95 15.51
C ILE A 45 3.42 0.10 16.63
N PRO A 46 3.71 -0.30 17.89
CA PRO A 46 3.44 0.54 19.07
C PRO A 46 4.19 1.87 19.08
N GLU A 47 5.36 1.94 18.45
CA GLU A 47 6.18 3.17 18.36
C GLU A 47 5.41 4.36 17.76
N TYR A 48 4.45 4.08 16.87
CA TYR A 48 3.65 5.10 16.18
C TYR A 48 2.17 5.07 16.58
N GLY A 49 1.81 4.34 17.65
CA GLY A 49 0.41 4.16 18.04
C GLY A 49 -0.44 3.42 16.99
N LEU A 50 0.19 2.70 16.06
CA LEU A 50 -0.48 1.97 14.98
C LEU A 50 -0.87 0.56 15.43
N GLU A 51 -2.09 0.18 15.09
CA GLU A 51 -2.70 -1.09 15.44
C GLU A 51 -2.97 -1.92 14.19
N LYS A 52 -2.92 -3.24 14.35
CA LYS A 52 -3.38 -4.18 13.32
C LYS A 52 -4.80 -3.80 12.88
N GLY A 53 -4.99 -3.67 11.58
CA GLY A 53 -6.25 -3.22 10.99
C GLY A 53 -6.20 -1.78 10.49
N ASP A 54 -5.22 -0.99 10.92
CA ASP A 54 -5.03 0.37 10.42
C ASP A 54 -4.72 0.36 8.92
N MET A 55 -5.26 1.38 8.27
CA MET A 55 -5.17 1.55 6.83
C MET A 55 -4.10 2.57 6.48
N GLY A 56 -3.17 2.18 5.62
CA GLY A 56 -2.15 3.07 5.06
C GLY A 56 -2.20 3.11 3.54
N THR A 57 -1.37 3.96 2.96
CA THR A 57 -1.15 4.08 1.51
C THR A 57 0.29 3.72 1.20
N VAL A 58 0.52 2.83 0.24
CA VAL A 58 1.87 2.52 -0.23
C VAL A 58 2.43 3.73 -0.97
N VAL A 59 3.53 4.29 -0.50
CA VAL A 59 4.20 5.43 -1.16
C VAL A 59 5.45 4.99 -1.93
N LEU A 60 6.06 3.85 -1.57
CA LEU A 60 7.18 3.26 -2.28
C LEU A 60 7.14 1.72 -2.18
N VAL A 61 7.51 1.05 -3.27
CA VAL A 61 7.66 -0.42 -3.28
C VAL A 61 9.14 -0.81 -3.34
N HIS A 62 9.61 -1.61 -2.38
CA HIS A 62 10.97 -2.12 -2.35
C HIS A 62 11.10 -3.50 -3.01
N GLN A 63 12.14 -3.66 -3.82
CA GLN A 63 12.62 -4.94 -4.36
C GLN A 63 11.51 -5.82 -4.98
N GLY A 64 10.59 -5.21 -5.74
CA GLY A 64 9.49 -5.93 -6.39
C GLY A 64 8.43 -6.46 -5.44
N GLY A 65 8.20 -5.79 -4.30
CA GLY A 65 7.13 -6.12 -3.35
C GLY A 65 7.59 -6.91 -2.12
N LYS A 66 8.89 -6.96 -1.84
CA LYS A 66 9.41 -7.57 -0.59
C LYS A 66 9.24 -6.68 0.64
N GLY A 67 9.13 -5.38 0.41
CA GLY A 67 8.83 -4.38 1.44
C GLY A 67 8.19 -3.14 0.83
N TYR A 68 7.66 -2.30 1.69
CA TYR A 68 6.88 -1.12 1.33
C TYR A 68 7.23 0.03 2.27
N GLU A 69 7.29 1.25 1.75
CA GLU A 69 7.04 2.43 2.59
C GLU A 69 5.54 2.69 2.57
N VAL A 70 4.95 2.76 3.75
CA VAL A 70 3.51 2.98 3.92
C VAL A 70 3.28 4.22 4.75
N GLU A 71 2.54 5.17 4.17
CA GLU A 71 2.08 6.36 4.87
C GLU A 71 0.76 6.08 5.57
N PHE A 72 0.72 6.39 6.86
CA PHE A 72 -0.48 6.37 7.70
C PHE A 72 -0.88 7.81 7.99
N ILE A 73 -2.14 8.13 7.71
CA ILE A 73 -2.74 9.43 7.94
C ILE A 73 -3.96 9.28 8.85
N THR A 74 -4.24 10.31 9.65
CA THR A 74 -5.53 10.46 10.31
C THR A 74 -6.63 10.68 9.27
N LEU A 75 -7.90 10.53 9.68
CA LEU A 75 -9.03 10.73 8.76
C LEU A 75 -9.22 12.19 8.33
N ASP A 76 -8.68 13.16 9.09
CA ASP A 76 -8.64 14.59 8.73
C ASP A 76 -7.39 14.99 7.93
N GLY A 77 -6.47 14.05 7.69
CA GLY A 77 -5.38 14.20 6.72
C GLY A 77 -4.01 14.54 7.29
N GLU A 78 -3.83 14.50 8.61
CA GLU A 78 -2.54 14.66 9.25
C GLU A 78 -1.71 13.37 9.13
N THR A 79 -0.42 13.49 8.79
CA THR A 79 0.47 12.33 8.73
C THR A 79 0.79 11.84 10.14
N VAL A 80 0.46 10.58 10.42
CA VAL A 80 0.82 9.89 11.66
C VAL A 80 2.24 9.37 11.57
N ALA A 81 2.55 8.63 10.49
CA ALA A 81 3.88 8.06 10.27
C ALA A 81 4.06 7.63 8.80
N ILE A 82 5.31 7.52 8.37
CA ILE A 82 5.73 6.77 7.18
C ILE A 82 6.64 5.65 7.68
N VAL A 83 6.26 4.39 7.41
CA VAL A 83 6.91 3.22 8.00
C VAL A 83 7.37 2.24 6.93
N SER A 84 8.64 1.84 7.00
CA SER A 84 9.20 0.73 6.24
C SER A 84 8.65 -0.60 6.78
N LEU A 85 7.88 -1.32 5.98
CA LEU A 85 7.22 -2.57 6.37
C LEU A 85 7.63 -3.73 5.46
N PHE A 86 7.81 -4.91 6.04
CA PHE A 86 7.93 -6.14 5.27
C PHE A 86 6.60 -6.49 4.61
N ALA A 87 6.65 -7.21 3.48
CA ALA A 87 5.44 -7.64 2.79
C ALA A 87 4.44 -8.43 3.64
N ALA A 88 4.93 -9.18 4.64
CA ALA A 88 4.09 -9.94 5.56
C ALA A 88 3.31 -9.06 6.57
N GLN A 89 3.77 -7.82 6.79
CA GLN A 89 3.16 -6.89 7.74
C GLN A 89 1.99 -6.10 7.13
N VAL A 90 1.72 -6.28 5.84
CA VAL A 90 0.64 -5.61 5.14
C VAL A 90 -0.14 -6.59 4.28
N ARG A 91 -1.40 -6.25 4.01
CA ARG A 91 -2.24 -6.99 3.05
C ARG A 91 -3.08 -6.03 2.21
N PRO A 92 -3.52 -6.45 1.01
CA PRO A 92 -4.50 -5.69 0.25
C PRO A 92 -5.86 -5.66 0.98
N ILE A 93 -6.66 -4.63 0.67
CA ILE A 93 -8.06 -4.51 1.10
C ILE A 93 -8.94 -5.51 0.34
N SER A 94 -9.86 -6.18 1.04
CA SER A 94 -10.84 -7.09 0.46
C SER A 94 -12.15 -6.38 0.08
N SER A 95 -12.93 -6.96 -0.83
CA SER A 95 -14.17 -6.37 -1.36
C SER A 95 -15.32 -6.21 -0.36
N ARG A 96 -15.21 -6.81 0.83
CA ARG A 96 -16.24 -6.76 1.89
C ARG A 96 -15.72 -6.16 3.19
N GLU A 97 -14.81 -5.20 3.09
CA GLU A 97 -14.24 -4.48 4.23
C GLU A 97 -14.70 -3.02 4.24
N ILE A 98 -14.88 -2.49 5.45
CA ILE A 98 -15.22 -1.09 5.70
C ILE A 98 -14.18 -0.51 6.64
N ALA A 99 -13.77 0.73 6.40
CA ALA A 99 -12.87 1.44 7.31
C ALA A 99 -13.53 1.63 8.68
N HIS A 100 -12.78 1.37 9.74
CA HIS A 100 -13.19 1.63 11.13
C HIS A 100 -12.37 2.80 11.68
N ALA A 101 -13.04 3.77 12.29
CA ALA A 101 -12.39 4.93 12.89
C ALA A 101 -12.06 4.65 14.35
N ARG A 102 -10.85 5.01 14.77
CA ARG A 102 -10.39 5.00 16.16
C ARG A 102 -9.51 6.23 16.42
N VAL A 103 -9.34 6.58 17.70
CA VAL A 103 -8.36 7.59 18.13
C VAL A 103 -6.97 6.95 18.18
N ILE A 104 -5.95 7.68 17.74
CA ILE A 104 -4.54 7.31 17.92
C ILE A 104 -4.16 7.62 19.37
N ASN A 105 -3.55 6.66 20.07
CA ASN A 105 -3.10 6.81 21.45
C ASN A 105 -1.64 7.26 21.53
#